data_AF-A0A8J6LH77-F1
#
_entry.id   AF-A0A8J6LH77-F1
#
_cell.length_a   1.000
_cell.length_b   1.000
_cell.length_c   1.000
_cell.angle_alpha   90.00
_cell.angle_beta   90.00
_cell.angle_gamma   90.00
#
_symmetry.space_group_name_H-M   'P 1'
#
loop_
_entity.id
_entity.type
_entity.pdbx_description
1 polymer ?
#
loop_
_entity_poly.entity_id
_entity_poly.type
_entity_poly.pdbx_seq_one_letter_code
_entity_poly.pdbx_strand_id
1 'polypeptide(L)'
;MTTSLKVLLLIGVFGGLSGETRDLRSSRYVIPQPSIQAFKPSGLRVSIRHVPGTTLFAFHANINTPIDNMSPGQVSHEVHQKNGDHWVVNDANVKLQIGDKIYYWIYVMRDNLGYRHDQRAYEIKELVSKDGEEEDQCDGIAATETPSPTLAPAKLDHNQGICEKVVWNLTQSLLDLQQEIDSLRETKDILRDMVEKHPNTSKTLLLDGPMVNDDDLAVMIQAIVKDKLNLSFKVKNVNRKKNGTVSFQVGSVSEKVEVVKAAKRKLKHSSFTITSSKSTLSLLSAAEIPDVPRPAAVHRRTNSINKRVKKLAREVARSFGRKNPIGAPQKKEKDIN
;
A
#
# COMPACT_ATOMS: atom_id res chain seq x y z
N MET A 1 -16.86 37.03 -70.19
CA MET A 1 -18.32 36.96 -69.92
C MET A 1 -18.54 36.00 -68.78
N THR A 2 -19.25 36.49 -67.78
CA THR A 2 -19.44 35.96 -66.43
C THR A 2 -20.46 34.83 -66.36
N THR A 3 -20.13 33.71 -65.73
CA THR A 3 -21.15 32.80 -65.15
C THR A 3 -20.74 32.41 -63.74
N SER A 4 -21.52 32.96 -62.82
CA SER A 4 -21.57 32.71 -61.39
C SER A 4 -22.22 31.35 -61.13
N LEU A 5 -21.59 30.49 -60.32
CA LEU A 5 -22.23 29.30 -59.78
C LEU A 5 -22.08 29.30 -58.27
N LYS A 6 -23.12 29.82 -57.60
CA LYS A 6 -23.34 29.70 -56.16
C LYS A 6 -23.84 28.29 -55.88
N VAL A 7 -23.10 27.51 -55.10
CA VAL A 7 -23.64 26.31 -54.45
C VAL A 7 -23.69 26.56 -52.96
N LEU A 8 -24.92 26.51 -52.48
CA LEU A 8 -25.41 26.72 -51.12
C LEU A 8 -24.95 25.53 -50.25
N LEU A 9 -24.19 25.78 -49.19
CA LEU A 9 -24.01 24.77 -48.12
C LEU A 9 -24.84 25.21 -46.90
N LEU A 10 -25.90 24.45 -46.65
CA LEU A 10 -26.82 24.63 -45.53
C LEU A 10 -26.10 24.41 -44.20
N ILE A 11 -26.12 25.43 -43.34
CA ILE A 11 -25.73 25.35 -41.94
C ILE A 11 -26.83 24.59 -41.20
N GLY A 12 -26.56 23.34 -40.84
CA GLY A 12 -27.36 22.58 -39.89
C GLY A 12 -27.13 23.09 -38.48
N VAL A 13 -28.09 23.82 -37.94
CA VAL A 13 -28.20 24.15 -36.51
C VAL A 13 -28.67 22.90 -35.78
N PHE A 14 -27.77 22.22 -35.08
CA PHE A 14 -28.12 21.32 -33.99
C PHE A 14 -27.73 21.99 -32.68
N GLY A 15 -28.73 22.57 -32.03
CA GLY A 15 -28.67 22.91 -30.61
C GLY A 15 -28.89 21.67 -29.76
N GLY A 16 -28.38 21.72 -28.53
CA GLY A 16 -28.82 20.87 -27.44
C GLY A 16 -27.87 19.72 -27.10
N LEU A 17 -26.89 20.01 -26.26
CA LEU A 17 -26.85 19.49 -24.88
C LEU A 17 -25.56 20.00 -24.26
N SER A 18 -25.72 20.95 -23.33
CA SER A 18 -24.74 21.30 -22.32
C SER A 18 -24.47 20.07 -21.45
N GLY A 19 -23.66 19.16 -21.98
CA GLY A 19 -22.96 18.15 -21.20
C GLY A 19 -21.81 18.83 -20.52
N GLU A 20 -22.04 19.25 -19.29
CA GLU A 20 -21.05 19.63 -18.29
C GLU A 20 -19.82 18.74 -18.45
N THR A 21 -18.77 19.27 -19.07
CA THR A 21 -17.46 18.65 -19.07
C THR A 21 -17.03 18.64 -17.62
N ARG A 22 -17.34 17.55 -16.91
CA ARG A 22 -16.71 17.24 -15.64
C ARG A 22 -15.22 17.18 -15.94
N ASP A 23 -14.58 18.28 -15.56
CA ASP A 23 -13.16 18.48 -15.45
C ASP A 23 -12.59 17.33 -14.61
N LEU A 24 -12.31 16.19 -15.26
CA LEU A 24 -11.50 15.12 -14.71
C LEU A 24 -10.04 15.56 -14.79
N ARG A 25 -9.73 16.71 -14.17
CA ARG A 25 -8.41 16.91 -13.58
C ARG A 25 -8.12 15.67 -12.76
N SER A 26 -7.03 15.00 -13.09
CA SER A 26 -6.34 14.10 -12.18
C SER A 26 -6.21 14.83 -10.83
N SER A 27 -7.16 14.60 -9.93
CA SER A 27 -7.16 15.24 -8.62
C SER A 27 -6.05 14.54 -7.85
N ARG A 28 -4.85 15.12 -7.88
CA ARG A 28 -3.76 14.75 -6.97
C ARG A 28 -4.38 14.64 -5.57
N TYR A 29 -4.15 13.51 -4.92
CA TYR A 29 -4.68 13.27 -3.58
C TYR A 29 -4.26 14.43 -2.67
N VAL A 30 -5.25 15.01 -1.98
CA VAL A 30 -5.07 16.08 -1.02
C VAL A 30 -5.29 15.49 0.36
N ILE A 31 -4.36 15.77 1.27
CA ILE A 31 -4.48 15.32 2.66
C ILE A 31 -5.71 16.00 3.28
N PRO A 32 -6.63 15.25 3.90
CA PRO A 32 -7.77 15.84 4.59
C PRO A 32 -7.32 16.85 5.64
N GLN A 33 -8.10 17.93 5.80
CA GLN A 33 -7.79 18.95 6.79
C GLN A 33 -7.77 18.33 8.20
N PRO A 34 -6.71 18.57 8.99
CA PRO A 34 -6.63 18.05 10.35
C PRO A 34 -7.57 18.81 11.29
N SER A 35 -8.17 18.08 12.21
CA SER A 35 -8.79 18.62 13.43
C SER A 35 -7.77 18.58 14.56
N ILE A 36 -7.55 19.70 15.23
CA ILE A 36 -6.56 19.86 16.31
C ILE A 36 -7.31 20.35 17.56
N GLN A 37 -7.26 19.55 18.62
CA GLN A 37 -7.93 19.82 19.89
C GLN A 37 -6.89 19.83 21.03
N ALA A 38 -6.97 20.86 21.86
CA ALA A 38 -6.17 20.97 23.08
C ALA A 38 -7.04 20.71 24.30
N PHE A 39 -6.51 20.02 25.31
CA PHE A 39 -7.28 19.57 26.48
C PHE A 39 -6.75 20.17 27.79
N LYS A 40 -7.65 20.30 28.78
CA LYS A 40 -7.30 20.60 30.17
C LYS A 40 -7.15 19.31 30.99
N PRO A 41 -6.21 19.26 31.96
CA PRO A 41 -5.14 20.23 32.21
C PRO A 41 -3.97 20.14 31.20
N SER A 42 -3.93 19.05 30.42
CA SER A 42 -2.96 18.80 29.35
C SER A 42 -3.56 17.83 28.34
N GLY A 43 -3.08 17.92 27.10
CA GLY A 43 -3.40 17.00 26.03
C GLY A 43 -3.48 17.69 24.68
N LEU A 44 -3.03 17.00 23.65
CA LEU A 44 -3.18 17.36 22.25
C LEU A 44 -3.74 16.16 21.49
N ARG A 45 -4.88 16.34 20.83
CA ARG A 45 -5.41 15.37 19.88
C ARG A 45 -5.39 15.96 18.48
N VAL A 46 -4.85 15.21 17.53
CA VAL A 46 -4.87 15.57 16.11
C VAL A 46 -5.51 14.43 15.34
N SER A 47 -6.45 14.74 14.46
CA SER A 47 -7.09 13.73 13.64
C SER A 47 -7.34 14.17 12.20
N ILE A 48 -7.33 13.20 11.29
CA ILE A 48 -7.74 13.37 9.89
C ILE A 48 -8.77 12.30 9.52
N ARG A 49 -9.71 12.64 8.63
CA ARG A 49 -10.66 11.66 8.09
C ARG A 49 -9.92 10.56 7.32
N HIS A 50 -10.32 9.32 7.50
CA HIS A 50 -9.77 8.20 6.73
C HIS A 50 -10.13 8.32 5.24
N VAL A 51 -9.14 8.05 4.40
CA VAL A 51 -9.32 7.90 2.95
C VAL A 51 -8.88 6.49 2.56
N PRO A 52 -9.65 5.78 1.69
CA PRO A 52 -9.26 4.44 1.25
C PRO A 52 -7.84 4.40 0.68
N GLY A 53 -7.09 3.38 1.07
CA GLY A 53 -5.68 3.19 0.69
C GLY A 53 -4.67 3.87 1.62
N THR A 54 -5.11 4.66 2.60
CA THR A 54 -4.20 5.20 3.63
C THR A 54 -3.70 4.09 4.55
N THR A 55 -2.39 4.03 4.77
CA THR A 55 -1.71 3.04 5.61
C THR A 55 -0.91 3.66 6.75
N LEU A 56 -0.65 4.97 6.71
CA LEU A 56 0.12 5.69 7.72
C LEU A 56 -0.35 7.14 7.80
N PHE A 57 -0.47 7.66 9.02
CA PHE A 57 -0.60 9.08 9.32
C PHE A 57 0.44 9.47 10.38
N ALA A 58 1.21 10.51 10.10
CA ALA A 58 2.21 11.06 11.01
C ALA A 58 2.02 12.57 11.18
N PHE A 59 2.25 13.03 12.41
CA PHE A 59 2.12 14.41 12.82
C PHE A 59 3.37 14.83 13.60
N HIS A 60 3.98 15.92 13.15
CA HIS A 60 5.19 16.47 13.72
C HIS A 60 5.02 17.96 13.96
N ALA A 61 5.33 18.42 15.17
CA ALA A 61 5.07 19.81 15.55
C ALA A 61 6.02 20.38 16.60
N ASN A 62 6.15 21.70 16.59
CA ASN A 62 6.74 22.53 17.63
C ASN A 62 5.69 23.49 18.19
N ILE A 63 5.76 23.77 19.49
CA ILE A 63 4.89 24.74 20.17
C ILE A 63 5.64 26.07 20.27
N ASN A 64 4.97 27.15 19.87
CA ASN A 64 5.44 28.55 19.88
C ASN A 64 6.76 28.82 19.16
N THR A 65 7.25 27.86 18.37
CA THR A 65 8.49 27.95 17.61
C THR A 65 8.30 27.33 16.23
N PRO A 66 8.81 27.94 15.15
CA PRO A 66 8.75 27.33 13.83
C PRO A 66 9.36 25.93 13.80
N ILE A 67 8.81 25.05 12.97
CA ILE A 67 9.35 23.71 12.72
C ILE A 67 10.01 23.67 11.34
N ASP A 68 11.15 22.98 11.26
CA ASP A 68 11.76 22.66 9.97
C ASP A 68 11.09 21.45 9.32
N ASN A 69 11.00 21.42 7.98
CA ASN A 69 10.19 20.47 7.22
C ASN A 69 10.70 19.02 7.28
N MET A 70 11.89 18.79 7.85
CA MET A 70 12.45 17.45 8.08
C MET A 70 12.72 17.16 9.56
N SER A 71 12.42 18.12 10.44
CA SER A 71 12.61 17.94 11.88
C SER A 71 11.44 17.15 12.48
N PRO A 72 11.70 16.17 13.36
CA PRO A 72 10.64 15.45 14.06
C PRO A 72 9.80 16.35 14.98
N GLY A 73 10.34 17.50 15.40
CA GLY A 73 9.67 18.43 16.30
C GLY A 73 9.63 17.97 17.77
N GLN A 74 9.02 18.78 18.63
CA GLN A 74 8.77 18.49 20.04
C GLN A 74 7.67 17.42 20.23
N VAL A 75 6.68 17.43 19.34
CA VAL A 75 5.61 16.43 19.27
C VAL A 75 5.81 15.64 17.99
N SER A 76 6.03 14.34 18.10
CA SER A 76 6.35 13.47 16.96
C SER A 76 5.67 12.13 17.14
N HIS A 77 4.58 11.91 16.40
CA HIS A 77 3.81 10.68 16.49
C HIS A 77 3.42 10.17 15.12
N GLU A 78 3.44 8.85 14.97
CA GLU A 78 2.94 8.14 13.80
C GLU A 78 1.94 7.07 14.22
N VAL A 79 0.93 6.85 13.38
CA VAL A 79 -0.08 5.81 13.58
C VAL A 79 -0.27 5.02 12.30
N HIS A 80 -0.29 3.69 12.45
CA HIS A 80 -0.47 2.72 11.37
C HIS A 80 -1.87 2.07 11.38
N GLN A 81 -2.72 2.48 12.32
CA GLN A 81 -4.08 2.01 12.44
C GLN A 81 -5.05 3.17 12.66
N LYS A 82 -6.17 3.16 11.94
CA LYS A 82 -7.26 4.11 12.13
C LYS A 82 -8.10 3.76 13.36
N ASN A 83 -8.65 4.78 14.01
CA ASN A 83 -9.69 4.65 15.03
C ASN A 83 -11.04 5.06 14.41
N GLY A 84 -11.92 4.08 14.18
CA GLY A 84 -13.17 4.31 13.45
C GLY A 84 -12.88 4.86 12.04
N ASP A 85 -13.49 6.00 11.70
CA ASP A 85 -13.30 6.67 10.41
C ASP A 85 -12.22 7.75 10.41
N HIS A 86 -11.36 7.77 11.44
CA HIS A 86 -10.31 8.77 11.58
C HIS A 86 -8.96 8.15 11.90
N TRP A 87 -7.90 8.82 11.47
CA TRP A 87 -6.56 8.61 12.02
C TRP A 87 -6.37 9.58 13.16
N VAL A 88 -5.92 9.10 14.32
CA VAL A 88 -5.88 9.90 15.54
C VAL A 88 -4.52 9.76 16.20
N VAL A 89 -3.86 10.90 16.41
CA VAL A 89 -2.69 11.07 17.26
C VAL A 89 -3.17 11.71 18.57
N ASN A 90 -2.74 11.16 19.70
CA ASN A 90 -3.06 11.69 21.02
C ASN A 90 -1.78 11.77 21.87
N ASP A 91 -1.48 12.95 22.38
CA ASP A 91 -0.38 13.19 23.31
C ASP A 91 -0.92 13.84 24.59
N ALA A 92 -1.00 13.06 25.67
CA ALA A 92 -1.56 13.52 26.93
C ALA A 92 -0.64 14.48 27.71
N ASN A 93 0.65 14.54 27.36
CA ASN A 93 1.67 15.25 28.12
C ASN A 93 1.85 16.69 27.64
N VAL A 94 1.40 16.99 26.43
CA VAL A 94 1.47 18.33 25.84
C VAL A 94 0.60 19.30 26.63
N LYS A 95 1.23 20.32 27.21
CA LYS A 95 0.54 21.41 27.92
C LYS A 95 0.38 22.59 26.97
N LEU A 96 -0.87 22.97 26.71
CA LEU A 96 -1.21 24.07 25.81
C LEU A 96 -2.08 25.09 26.53
N GLN A 97 -1.92 26.34 26.14
CA GLN A 97 -2.71 27.47 26.58
C GLN A 97 -3.41 28.10 25.37
N ILE A 98 -4.50 28.83 25.65
CA ILE A 98 -5.16 29.65 24.63
C ILE A 98 -4.16 30.70 24.15
N GLY A 99 -4.01 30.84 22.84
CA GLY A 99 -3.04 31.71 22.19
C GLY A 99 -1.74 31.02 21.76
N ASP A 100 -1.47 29.79 22.24
CA ASP A 100 -0.30 29.02 21.77
C ASP A 100 -0.42 28.71 20.28
N LYS A 101 0.72 28.77 19.57
CA LYS A 101 0.82 28.44 18.15
C LYS A 101 1.54 27.11 17.96
N ILE A 102 0.88 26.19 17.29
CA ILE A 102 1.43 24.90 16.88
C ILE A 102 1.91 25.03 15.44
N TYR A 103 3.22 24.94 15.22
CA TYR A 103 3.84 24.86 13.90
C TYR A 103 4.06 23.39 13.56
N TYR A 104 3.47 22.91 12.47
CA TYR A 104 3.44 21.47 12.18
C TYR A 104 3.57 21.12 10.71
N TRP A 105 3.95 19.87 10.48
CA TRP A 105 3.80 19.19 9.20
C TRP A 105 3.15 17.82 9.39
N ILE A 106 2.43 17.37 8.37
CA ILE A 106 1.73 16.09 8.33
C ILE A 106 2.27 15.25 7.20
N TYR A 107 2.46 13.96 7.45
CA TYR A 107 2.75 12.97 6.42
C TYR A 107 1.68 11.88 6.39
N VAL A 108 1.26 11.50 5.19
CA VAL A 108 0.28 10.44 4.96
C VAL A 108 0.81 9.50 3.89
N MET A 109 0.86 8.21 4.17
CA MET A 109 1.10 7.20 3.15
C MET A 109 -0.25 6.68 2.65
N ARG A 110 -0.49 6.80 1.35
CA ARG A 110 -1.68 6.28 0.69
C ARG A 110 -1.30 5.60 -0.62
N ASP A 111 -1.79 4.37 -0.82
CA ASP A 111 -1.49 3.57 -2.01
C ASP A 111 0.03 3.47 -2.27
N ASN A 112 0.82 3.34 -1.19
CA ASN A 112 2.30 3.34 -1.18
C ASN A 112 2.97 4.64 -1.69
N LEU A 113 2.21 5.73 -1.82
CA LEU A 113 2.72 7.06 -2.13
C LEU A 113 2.68 7.93 -0.86
N GLY A 114 3.80 8.59 -0.60
CA GLY A 114 3.92 9.56 0.49
C GLY A 114 3.39 10.93 0.08
N TYR A 115 2.53 11.50 0.90
CA TYR A 115 2.00 12.84 0.75
C TYR A 115 2.32 13.65 1.97
N ARG A 116 2.67 14.93 1.79
CA ARG A 116 3.05 15.81 2.89
C ARG A 116 2.33 17.15 2.83
N HIS A 117 1.96 17.68 3.99
CA HIS A 117 1.50 19.05 4.18
C HIS A 117 2.50 19.76 5.08
N ASP A 118 3.29 20.66 4.50
CA ASP A 118 4.37 21.36 5.19
C ASP A 118 3.96 22.75 5.70
N GLN A 119 4.72 23.25 6.69
CA GLN A 119 4.74 24.66 7.14
C GLN A 119 3.37 25.22 7.52
N ARG A 120 2.56 24.43 8.23
CA ARG A 120 1.28 24.89 8.75
C ARG A 120 1.45 25.47 10.16
N ALA A 121 0.56 26.39 10.50
CA ALA A 121 0.43 26.94 11.83
C ALA A 121 -1.04 26.85 12.27
N TYR A 122 -1.27 26.49 13.53
CA TYR A 122 -2.58 26.49 14.15
C TYR A 122 -2.50 27.17 15.51
N GLU A 123 -3.39 28.12 15.77
CA GLU A 123 -3.47 28.83 17.05
C GLU A 123 -4.55 28.20 17.91
N ILE A 124 -4.22 27.88 19.17
CA ILE A 124 -5.17 27.31 20.13
C ILE A 124 -6.16 28.39 20.55
N LYS A 125 -7.41 28.22 20.16
CA LYS A 125 -8.51 29.15 20.50
C LYS A 125 -9.29 28.72 21.73
N GLU A 126 -9.29 27.43 22.02
CA GLU A 126 -10.07 26.85 23.11
C GLU A 126 -9.37 25.63 23.70
N LEU A 127 -9.76 25.28 24.92
CA LEU A 127 -9.28 24.09 25.62
C LEU A 127 -10.49 23.27 26.07
N VAL A 128 -10.52 22.00 25.67
CA VAL A 128 -11.60 21.05 25.95
C VAL A 128 -11.38 20.38 27.31
N SER A 129 -12.43 20.25 28.12
CA SER A 129 -12.37 19.46 29.36
C SER A 129 -12.40 17.97 29.03
N LYS A 130 -11.54 17.16 29.66
CA LYS A 130 -11.55 15.69 29.48
C LYS A 130 -12.86 15.06 29.97
N ASP A 131 -13.58 15.74 30.86
CA ASP A 131 -14.83 15.28 31.47
C ASP A 131 -16.06 15.36 30.54
N GLY A 132 -15.87 15.73 29.26
CA GLY A 132 -16.93 15.88 28.26
C GLY A 132 -16.85 14.90 27.09
N GLU A 133 -15.91 13.97 27.09
CA GLU A 133 -16.05 12.76 26.27
C GLU A 133 -16.85 11.77 27.12
N GLU A 134 -18.13 11.55 26.77
CA GLU A 134 -18.89 10.42 27.27
C GLU A 134 -18.10 9.14 26.96
N GLU A 135 -17.32 8.72 27.95
CA GLU A 135 -16.86 7.36 28.09
C GLU A 135 -18.10 6.50 28.20
N ASP A 136 -18.41 5.75 27.14
CA ASP A 136 -19.24 4.55 27.22
C ASP A 136 -18.44 3.51 28.03
N GLN A 137 -18.34 3.74 29.35
CA GLN A 137 -17.58 2.94 30.29
C GLN A 137 -18.46 2.66 31.50
N CYS A 138 -18.72 1.38 31.71
CA CYS A 138 -19.66 0.84 32.67
C CYS A 138 -19.22 1.13 34.11
N ASP A 139 -20.08 1.79 34.88
CA ASP A 139 -19.96 1.91 36.33
C ASP A 139 -19.95 0.52 37.00
N GLY A 140 -18.79 0.17 37.55
CA GLY A 140 -18.67 -0.90 38.54
C GLY A 140 -19.13 -0.38 39.90
N ILE A 141 -20.37 -0.71 40.28
CA ILE A 141 -20.88 -0.47 41.63
C ILE A 141 -20.12 -1.35 42.63
N ALA A 142 -19.63 -0.69 43.66
CA ALA A 142 -18.94 -1.24 44.82
C ALA A 142 -19.69 -2.42 45.45
N ALA A 143 -18.90 -3.41 45.87
CA ALA A 143 -19.37 -4.54 46.66
C ALA A 143 -19.95 -4.09 48.00
N THR A 144 -21.16 -4.53 48.30
CA THR A 144 -21.61 -4.74 49.67
C THR A 144 -22.35 -6.07 49.68
N GLU A 145 -21.81 -6.99 50.48
CA GLU A 145 -22.23 -8.37 50.61
C GLU A 145 -23.62 -8.48 51.26
N THR A 146 -24.43 -9.48 50.86
CA THR A 146 -25.12 -10.50 51.70
C THR A 146 -26.04 -11.37 50.78
N PRO A 147 -26.16 -12.71 51.00
CA PRO A 147 -26.61 -13.65 49.96
C PRO A 147 -28.06 -14.18 50.12
N SER A 148 -28.75 -14.44 49.00
CA SER A 148 -29.58 -15.65 48.84
C SER A 148 -30.12 -15.86 47.41
N PRO A 149 -30.41 -17.11 47.01
CA PRO A 149 -30.47 -17.51 45.60
C PRO A 149 -31.91 -17.64 45.08
N THR A 150 -32.15 -17.28 43.82
CA THR A 150 -33.24 -17.88 43.01
C THR A 150 -32.87 -17.81 41.52
N LEU A 151 -33.05 -18.96 40.86
CA LEU A 151 -32.63 -19.33 39.52
C LEU A 151 -33.42 -18.64 38.39
N ALA A 152 -32.70 -18.10 37.38
CA ALA A 152 -32.89 -18.24 35.92
C ALA A 152 -32.27 -17.03 35.15
N PRO A 153 -31.99 -17.15 33.83
CA PRO A 153 -31.19 -18.12 33.10
C PRO A 153 -29.85 -17.50 32.63
N ALA A 154 -28.94 -18.36 32.15
CA ALA A 154 -27.55 -18.06 31.81
C ALA A 154 -27.33 -16.81 30.93
N LYS A 155 -26.52 -15.87 31.44
CA LYS A 155 -25.85 -14.84 30.64
C LYS A 155 -24.90 -15.52 29.65
N LEU A 156 -25.13 -15.27 28.37
CA LEU A 156 -24.21 -15.66 27.31
C LEU A 156 -22.90 -14.85 27.46
N ASP A 157 -21.81 -15.58 27.34
CA ASP A 157 -20.45 -15.26 27.71
C ASP A 157 -19.87 -14.02 27.00
N HIS A 158 -19.31 -13.09 27.80
CA HIS A 158 -18.71 -11.82 27.37
C HIS A 158 -17.35 -12.02 26.64
N ASN A 159 -16.84 -13.25 26.59
CA ASN A 159 -15.61 -13.60 25.87
C ASN A 159 -15.77 -13.83 24.36
N GLN A 160 -17.00 -13.88 23.84
CA GLN A 160 -17.23 -14.22 22.43
C GLN A 160 -16.96 -13.04 21.46
N GLY A 161 -17.09 -11.79 21.91
CA GLY A 161 -16.84 -10.60 21.09
C GLY A 161 -15.37 -10.26 20.84
N ILE A 162 -14.47 -10.66 21.76
CA ILE A 162 -13.03 -10.41 21.61
C ILE A 162 -12.46 -11.29 20.48
N CYS A 163 -12.89 -12.55 20.39
CA CYS A 163 -12.45 -13.45 19.33
C CYS A 163 -12.89 -12.97 17.93
N GLU A 164 -14.11 -12.45 17.78
CA GLU A 164 -14.60 -11.99 16.46
C GLU A 164 -13.83 -10.78 15.93
N LYS A 165 -13.50 -9.82 16.80
CA LYS A 165 -12.74 -8.62 16.41
C LYS A 165 -11.30 -8.95 16.02
N VAL A 166 -10.65 -9.85 16.78
CA VAL A 166 -9.29 -10.30 16.47
C VAL A 166 -9.27 -11.10 15.16
N VAL A 167 -10.22 -12.01 14.96
CA VAL A 167 -10.33 -12.80 13.72
C VAL A 167 -10.60 -11.89 12.52
N TRP A 168 -11.45 -10.88 12.66
CA TRP A 168 -11.74 -9.94 11.58
C TRP A 168 -10.52 -9.07 11.21
N ASN A 169 -9.82 -8.52 12.20
CA ASN A 169 -8.59 -7.75 11.97
C ASN A 169 -7.51 -8.60 11.29
N LEU A 170 -7.31 -9.83 11.74
CA LEU A 170 -6.35 -10.76 11.13
C LEU A 170 -6.75 -11.11 9.69
N THR A 171 -8.04 -11.33 9.44
CA THR A 171 -8.56 -11.60 8.09
C THR A 171 -8.34 -10.42 7.16
N GLN A 172 -8.53 -9.19 7.62
CA GLN A 172 -8.23 -7.99 6.83
C GLN A 172 -6.74 -7.86 6.51
N SER A 173 -5.86 -8.03 7.51
CA SER A 173 -4.42 -8.00 7.28
C SER A 173 -3.97 -9.06 6.28
N LEU A 174 -4.55 -10.27 6.33
CA LEU A 174 -4.27 -11.33 5.36
C LEU A 174 -4.73 -10.96 3.94
N LEU A 175 -5.89 -10.31 3.80
CA LEU A 175 -6.38 -9.84 2.50
C LEU A 175 -5.52 -8.70 1.93
N ASP A 176 -5.10 -7.76 2.78
CA ASP A 176 -4.23 -6.65 2.39
C ASP A 176 -2.86 -7.16 1.91
N LEU A 177 -2.26 -8.09 2.67
CA LEU A 177 -1.02 -8.77 2.29
C LEU A 177 -1.17 -9.53 0.96
N GLN A 178 -2.31 -10.20 0.75
CA GLN A 178 -2.56 -10.90 -0.50
C GLN A 178 -2.64 -9.93 -1.68
N GLN A 179 -3.28 -8.78 -1.50
CA GLN A 179 -3.37 -7.74 -2.52
C GLN A 179 -1.99 -7.14 -2.84
N GLU A 180 -1.15 -6.92 -1.84
CA GLU A 180 0.21 -6.44 -2.04
C GLU A 180 1.06 -7.43 -2.83
N ILE A 181 0.99 -8.73 -2.49
CA ILE A 181 1.66 -9.80 -3.23
C ILE A 181 1.24 -9.79 -4.71
N ASP A 182 -0.05 -9.60 -5.00
CA ASP A 182 -0.55 -9.59 -6.37
C ASP A 182 -0.12 -8.33 -7.14
N SER A 183 -0.09 -7.16 -6.49
CA SER A 183 0.44 -5.91 -7.05
C SER A 183 1.94 -6.02 -7.38
N LEU A 184 2.72 -6.64 -6.49
CA LEU A 184 4.15 -6.89 -6.71
C LEU A 184 4.37 -7.86 -7.87
N ARG A 185 3.53 -8.89 -8.01
CA ARG A 185 3.59 -9.81 -9.15
C ARG A 185 3.31 -9.09 -10.47
N GLU A 186 2.29 -8.24 -10.53
CA GLU A 186 1.96 -7.46 -11.73
C GLU A 186 3.10 -6.51 -12.11
N THR A 187 3.64 -5.77 -11.13
CA THR A 187 4.78 -4.86 -11.36
C THR A 187 6.01 -5.61 -11.87
N LYS A 188 6.31 -6.77 -11.29
CA LYS A 188 7.40 -7.65 -11.75
C LYS A 188 7.17 -8.11 -13.19
N ASP A 189 5.94 -8.44 -13.57
CA ASP A 189 5.62 -8.90 -14.92
C ASP A 189 5.73 -7.77 -15.95
N ILE A 190 5.29 -6.55 -15.62
CA ILE A 190 5.48 -5.35 -16.46
C ILE A 190 6.97 -5.06 -16.65
N LEU A 191 7.75 -5.07 -15.56
CA LEU A 191 9.20 -4.86 -15.64
C LEU A 191 9.87 -5.94 -16.49
N ARG A 192 9.41 -7.19 -16.39
CA ARG A 192 9.90 -8.28 -17.24
C ARG A 192 9.59 -8.02 -18.72
N ASP A 193 8.37 -7.61 -19.05
CA ASP A 193 7.95 -7.28 -20.42
C ASP A 193 8.77 -6.10 -21.00
N MET A 194 8.95 -5.03 -20.21
CA MET A 194 9.78 -3.89 -20.61
C MET A 194 11.23 -4.28 -20.88
N VAL A 195 11.78 -5.18 -20.06
CA VAL A 195 13.15 -5.68 -20.24
C VAL A 195 13.23 -6.59 -21.46
N GLU A 196 12.27 -7.49 -21.68
CA GLU A 196 12.27 -8.41 -22.82
C GLU A 196 12.16 -7.71 -24.18
N LYS A 197 11.46 -6.57 -24.25
CA LYS A 197 11.35 -5.73 -25.47
C LYS A 197 12.68 -5.17 -25.97
N HIS A 198 13.74 -5.20 -25.17
CA HIS A 198 15.09 -4.78 -25.57
C HIS A 198 16.05 -5.98 -25.57
N PRO A 199 15.98 -6.89 -26.56
CA PRO A 199 16.67 -8.18 -26.53
C PRO A 199 18.20 -8.07 -26.41
N ASN A 200 18.78 -7.00 -26.97
CA ASN A 200 20.24 -6.81 -27.02
C ASN A 200 20.83 -6.40 -25.67
N THR A 201 20.11 -5.62 -24.86
CA THR A 201 20.60 -5.16 -23.54
C THR A 201 20.09 -6.05 -22.40
N SER A 202 18.91 -6.65 -22.57
CA SER A 202 18.27 -7.47 -21.56
C SER A 202 18.94 -8.81 -21.32
N LYS A 203 19.66 -9.35 -22.31
CA LYS A 203 20.36 -10.64 -22.21
C LYS A 203 21.87 -10.52 -22.02
N THR A 204 22.42 -9.31 -22.12
CA THR A 204 23.86 -9.07 -22.05
C THR A 204 24.35 -8.90 -20.61
N LEU A 205 25.49 -9.52 -20.31
CA LEU A 205 26.22 -9.49 -19.06
C LEU A 205 27.66 -9.04 -19.33
N LEU A 206 28.31 -8.49 -18.31
CA LEU A 206 29.70 -8.07 -18.32
C LEU A 206 30.45 -8.84 -17.25
N LEU A 207 31.52 -9.53 -17.63
CA LEU A 207 32.46 -10.19 -16.75
C LEU A 207 33.75 -9.38 -16.73
N ASP A 208 34.14 -8.99 -15.52
CA ASP A 208 35.38 -8.27 -15.24
C ASP A 208 36.28 -9.13 -14.35
N GLY A 209 37.59 -9.04 -14.53
CA GLY A 209 38.57 -9.83 -13.79
C GLY A 209 39.80 -10.23 -14.61
N PRO A 210 40.78 -10.90 -13.99
CA PRO A 210 42.02 -11.31 -14.66
C PRO A 210 41.72 -12.41 -15.68
N MET A 211 41.94 -12.13 -16.97
CA MET A 211 41.74 -13.10 -18.06
C MET A 211 43.02 -13.32 -18.84
N VAL A 212 43.37 -14.59 -19.01
CA VAL A 212 44.56 -15.03 -19.74
C VAL A 212 44.19 -15.27 -21.20
N ASN A 213 44.73 -14.41 -22.09
CA ASN A 213 44.70 -14.46 -23.57
C ASN A 213 43.34 -14.78 -24.27
N ASP A 214 43.26 -14.48 -25.57
CA ASP A 214 41.96 -14.40 -26.28
C ASP A 214 41.46 -15.71 -26.88
N ASP A 215 42.30 -16.75 -26.98
CA ASP A 215 42.02 -17.86 -27.88
C ASP A 215 40.80 -18.72 -27.50
N ASP A 216 40.27 -18.62 -26.27
CA ASP A 216 39.10 -19.41 -25.83
C ASP A 216 38.19 -18.71 -24.79
N LEU A 217 37.91 -17.41 -24.97
CA LEU A 217 37.03 -16.65 -24.07
C LEU A 217 35.65 -17.31 -23.87
N ALA A 218 35.08 -17.91 -24.91
CA ALA A 218 33.78 -18.57 -24.81
C ALA A 218 33.81 -19.80 -23.89
N VAL A 219 34.86 -20.63 -24.01
CA VAL A 219 35.05 -21.82 -23.18
C VAL A 219 35.30 -21.42 -21.73
N MET A 220 36.12 -20.40 -21.49
CA MET A 220 36.39 -19.88 -20.15
C MET A 220 35.12 -19.38 -19.47
N ILE A 221 34.32 -18.55 -20.15
CA ILE A 221 33.08 -18.02 -19.57
C ILE A 221 32.08 -19.16 -19.33
N GLN A 222 31.98 -20.11 -20.25
CA GLN A 222 31.13 -21.29 -20.08
C GLN A 222 31.56 -22.11 -18.85
N ALA A 223 32.86 -22.27 -18.59
CA ALA A 223 33.39 -22.93 -17.40
C ALA A 223 33.13 -22.12 -16.12
N ILE A 224 33.26 -20.79 -16.14
CA ILE A 224 32.91 -19.95 -14.98
C ILE A 224 31.42 -20.09 -14.64
N VAL A 225 30.54 -20.00 -15.64
CA VAL A 225 29.09 -20.15 -15.44
C VAL A 225 28.75 -21.56 -14.93
N LYS A 226 29.37 -22.60 -15.50
CA LYS A 226 29.14 -23.98 -15.10
C LYS A 226 29.72 -24.30 -13.73
N ASP A 227 31.02 -24.12 -13.55
CA ASP A 227 31.75 -24.67 -12.41
C ASP A 227 31.75 -23.73 -11.21
N LYS A 228 31.85 -22.41 -11.45
CA LYS A 228 31.83 -21.42 -10.36
C LYS A 228 30.43 -21.03 -9.96
N LEU A 229 29.50 -20.88 -10.91
CA LEU A 229 28.13 -20.49 -10.60
C LEU A 229 27.18 -21.69 -10.37
N ASN A 230 27.55 -22.89 -10.81
CA ASN A 230 26.69 -24.08 -10.84
C ASN A 230 25.44 -23.89 -11.71
N LEU A 231 25.63 -23.33 -12.92
CA LEU A 231 24.57 -23.03 -13.87
C LEU A 231 24.90 -23.66 -15.24
N SER A 232 23.95 -24.34 -15.88
CA SER A 232 24.19 -25.10 -17.12
C SER A 232 23.77 -24.37 -18.41
N PHE A 233 23.58 -23.05 -18.35
CA PHE A 233 23.09 -22.28 -19.50
C PHE A 233 24.16 -22.11 -20.57
N LYS A 234 23.73 -22.08 -21.84
CA LYS A 234 24.62 -21.84 -22.98
C LYS A 234 24.91 -20.35 -23.11
N VAL A 235 26.19 -20.01 -23.12
CA VAL A 235 26.65 -18.64 -23.32
C VAL A 235 26.77 -18.33 -24.82
N LYS A 236 26.41 -17.11 -25.23
CA LYS A 236 26.43 -16.64 -26.63
C LYS A 236 27.10 -15.27 -26.75
N ASN A 237 27.45 -14.87 -27.96
CA ASN A 237 27.90 -13.50 -28.30
C ASN A 237 28.99 -12.97 -27.34
N VAL A 238 30.02 -13.79 -27.12
CA VAL A 238 31.15 -13.46 -26.26
C VAL A 238 32.07 -12.49 -27.00
N ASN A 239 32.32 -11.33 -26.42
CA ASN A 239 33.16 -10.31 -27.03
C ASN A 239 33.94 -9.53 -25.98
N ARG A 240 35.25 -9.38 -26.19
CA ARG A 240 36.14 -8.58 -25.33
C ARG A 240 36.04 -7.11 -25.69
N LYS A 241 35.84 -6.27 -24.69
CA LYS A 241 35.82 -4.81 -24.85
C LYS A 241 37.24 -4.24 -24.75
N LYS A 242 37.41 -3.03 -25.28
CA LYS A 242 38.69 -2.28 -25.24
C LYS A 242 39.24 -2.08 -23.83
N ASN A 243 38.38 -2.06 -22.82
CA ASN A 243 38.75 -1.91 -21.42
C ASN A 243 39.12 -3.24 -20.73
N GLY A 244 39.25 -4.35 -21.46
CA GLY A 244 39.59 -5.66 -20.94
C GLY A 244 38.39 -6.48 -20.43
N THR A 245 37.26 -5.85 -20.10
CA THR A 245 36.02 -6.52 -19.69
C THR A 245 35.45 -7.37 -20.83
N VAL A 246 34.85 -8.52 -20.51
CA VAL A 246 34.22 -9.39 -21.51
C VAL A 246 32.70 -9.32 -21.41
N SER A 247 32.04 -9.02 -22.53
CA SER A 247 30.59 -9.11 -22.66
C SER A 247 30.15 -10.47 -23.18
N PHE A 248 29.04 -10.98 -22.67
CA PHE A 248 28.42 -12.22 -23.14
C PHE A 248 26.91 -12.17 -22.98
N GLN A 249 26.19 -13.06 -23.67
CA GLN A 249 24.74 -13.16 -23.63
C GLN A 249 24.25 -14.53 -23.16
N VAL A 250 23.07 -14.54 -22.54
CA VAL A 250 22.33 -15.74 -22.14
C VAL A 250 21.04 -15.89 -22.95
N GLY A 251 20.37 -17.04 -22.86
CA GLY A 251 19.18 -17.36 -23.66
C GLY A 251 17.96 -16.51 -23.31
N SER A 252 17.79 -16.20 -22.02
CA SER A 252 16.62 -15.51 -21.49
C SER A 252 16.96 -14.49 -20.39
N VAL A 253 16.02 -13.60 -20.10
CA VAL A 253 16.15 -12.65 -18.97
C VAL A 253 16.17 -13.40 -17.63
N SER A 254 15.42 -14.51 -17.52
CA SER A 254 15.44 -15.35 -16.32
C SER A 254 16.83 -15.92 -16.04
N GLU A 255 17.49 -16.48 -17.06
CA GLU A 255 18.87 -16.97 -16.95
C GLU A 255 19.83 -15.87 -16.51
N LYS A 256 19.66 -14.64 -17.02
CA LYS A 256 20.49 -13.49 -16.62
C LYS A 256 20.36 -13.19 -15.14
N VAL A 257 19.12 -13.17 -14.62
CA VAL A 257 18.84 -12.93 -13.20
C VAL A 257 19.49 -14.01 -12.35
N GLU A 258 19.42 -15.28 -12.77
CA GLU A 258 20.06 -16.39 -12.08
C GLU A 258 21.58 -16.27 -12.06
N VAL A 259 22.20 -15.90 -13.20
CA VAL A 259 23.64 -15.65 -13.28
C VAL A 259 24.06 -14.52 -12.34
N VAL A 260 23.36 -13.38 -12.33
CA VAL A 260 23.68 -12.26 -11.44
C VAL A 260 23.51 -12.64 -9.97
N LYS A 261 22.43 -13.36 -9.63
CA LYS A 261 22.17 -13.82 -8.26
C LYS A 261 23.21 -14.85 -7.79
N ALA A 262 23.62 -15.76 -8.66
CA ALA A 262 24.67 -16.73 -8.36
C ALA A 262 26.03 -16.04 -8.21
N ALA A 263 26.38 -15.13 -9.12
CA ALA A 263 27.62 -14.36 -9.08
C ALA A 263 27.77 -13.57 -7.78
N LYS A 264 26.74 -12.81 -7.37
CA LYS A 264 26.75 -12.06 -6.10
C LYS A 264 27.03 -12.94 -4.87
N ARG A 265 26.58 -14.21 -4.90
CA ARG A 265 26.75 -15.14 -3.78
C ARG A 265 28.10 -15.87 -3.83
N LYS A 266 28.47 -16.38 -5.01
CA LYS A 266 29.58 -17.32 -5.18
C LYS A 266 30.90 -16.67 -5.58
N LEU A 267 30.86 -15.45 -6.14
CA LEU A 267 32.06 -14.72 -6.55
C LEU A 267 32.44 -13.60 -5.56
N LYS A 268 31.80 -13.51 -4.38
CA LYS A 268 32.05 -12.45 -3.39
C LYS A 268 33.53 -12.30 -2.99
N HIS A 269 34.28 -13.40 -3.01
CA HIS A 269 35.70 -13.46 -2.66
C HIS A 269 36.59 -13.81 -3.85
N SER A 270 36.06 -13.73 -5.07
CA SER A 270 36.80 -13.97 -6.30
C SER A 270 37.30 -12.65 -6.89
N SER A 271 38.35 -12.72 -7.70
CA SER A 271 38.80 -11.61 -8.54
C SER A 271 37.86 -11.34 -9.73
N PHE A 272 36.88 -12.22 -9.97
CA PHE A 272 35.89 -12.07 -11.02
C PHE A 272 34.61 -11.38 -10.52
N THR A 273 34.12 -10.43 -11.32
CA THR A 273 32.84 -9.75 -11.07
C THR A 273 31.94 -9.86 -12.30
N ILE A 274 30.69 -10.29 -12.10
CA ILE A 274 29.68 -10.33 -13.16
C ILE A 274 28.60 -9.29 -12.87
N THR A 275 28.36 -8.40 -13.83
CA THR A 275 27.34 -7.36 -13.74
C THR A 275 26.40 -7.37 -14.95
N SER A 276 25.18 -6.89 -14.76
CA SER A 276 24.28 -6.63 -15.88
C SER A 276 24.81 -5.46 -16.70
N SER A 277 24.86 -5.61 -18.03
CA SER A 277 25.08 -4.43 -18.88
C SER A 277 23.97 -3.42 -18.62
N LYS A 278 24.32 -2.16 -18.33
CA LYS A 278 23.34 -1.09 -18.18
C LYS A 278 22.54 -0.98 -19.47
N SER A 279 21.22 -1.13 -19.39
CA SER A 279 20.34 -0.74 -20.48
C SER A 279 20.45 0.77 -20.65
N THR A 280 20.57 1.26 -21.87
CA THR A 280 20.58 2.70 -22.21
C THR A 280 19.36 3.46 -21.68
N LEU A 281 18.30 2.78 -21.24
CA LEU A 281 17.21 3.37 -20.45
C LEU A 281 17.68 4.07 -19.16
N SER A 282 18.82 3.73 -18.57
CA SER A 282 19.38 4.48 -17.44
C SER A 282 19.89 5.87 -17.82
N LEU A 283 20.18 6.12 -19.11
CA LEU A 283 20.53 7.46 -19.62
C LEU A 283 19.30 8.33 -19.87
N LEU A 284 18.10 7.75 -19.95
CA LEU A 284 16.84 8.48 -20.05
C LEU A 284 16.27 8.90 -18.69
N SER A 285 16.85 8.45 -17.56
CA SER A 285 16.46 8.93 -16.22
C SER A 285 16.92 10.36 -15.90
N ALA A 286 17.67 11.00 -16.81
CA ALA A 286 18.04 12.41 -16.74
C ALA A 286 17.18 13.33 -17.63
N ALA A 287 16.20 12.79 -18.34
CA ALA A 287 15.20 13.57 -19.08
C ALA A 287 13.84 13.39 -18.40
N GLU A 288 13.19 14.50 -18.05
CA GLU A 288 11.82 14.52 -17.52
C GLU A 288 10.90 13.62 -18.34
N ILE A 289 10.29 12.64 -17.67
CA ILE A 289 9.35 11.71 -18.30
C ILE A 289 7.99 12.41 -18.44
N PRO A 290 7.46 12.63 -19.65
CA PRO A 290 6.08 13.07 -19.81
C PRO A 290 5.11 11.95 -19.38
N ASP A 291 4.06 12.37 -18.68
CA ASP A 291 3.03 11.55 -18.03
C ASP A 291 2.45 10.49 -18.98
N VAL A 292 2.69 9.21 -18.70
CA VAL A 292 2.16 8.09 -19.50
C VAL A 292 0.79 7.70 -18.95
N PRO A 293 -0.29 7.75 -19.74
CA PRO A 293 -1.63 7.39 -19.27
C PRO A 293 -1.71 5.89 -18.92
N ARG A 294 -2.26 5.63 -17.73
CA ARG A 294 -2.44 4.28 -17.17
C ARG A 294 -3.50 3.49 -17.96
N PRO A 295 -3.30 2.20 -18.28
CA PRO A 295 -4.26 1.42 -19.05
C PRO A 295 -5.52 1.08 -18.24
N ALA A 296 -6.68 1.38 -18.81
CA ALA A 296 -8.02 1.20 -18.22
C ALA A 296 -8.41 -0.27 -17.91
N ALA A 297 -7.55 -1.25 -18.21
CA ALA A 297 -7.82 -2.67 -18.05
C ALA A 297 -7.82 -3.15 -16.58
N VAL A 298 -7.10 -2.45 -15.69
CA VAL A 298 -6.98 -2.83 -14.26
C VAL A 298 -8.30 -2.66 -13.51
N HIS A 299 -9.14 -1.70 -13.91
CA HIS A 299 -10.38 -1.36 -13.20
C HIS A 299 -11.52 -2.38 -13.39
N ARG A 300 -11.48 -3.20 -14.45
CA ARG A 300 -12.53 -4.23 -14.68
C ARG A 300 -12.30 -5.51 -13.86
N ARG A 301 -11.07 -5.82 -13.45
CA ARG A 301 -10.75 -7.08 -12.72
C ARG A 301 -10.94 -6.97 -11.20
N THR A 302 -10.64 -5.82 -10.60
CA THR A 302 -10.89 -5.56 -9.16
C THR A 302 -12.38 -5.71 -8.78
N ASN A 303 -13.29 -5.32 -9.69
CA ASN A 303 -14.74 -5.51 -9.50
C ASN A 303 -15.18 -6.99 -9.48
N SER A 304 -14.45 -7.88 -10.14
CA SER A 304 -14.75 -9.33 -10.15
C SER A 304 -14.35 -10.00 -8.83
N ILE A 305 -13.20 -9.61 -8.29
CA ILE A 305 -12.67 -10.13 -7.01
C ILE A 305 -13.57 -9.69 -5.86
N ASN A 306 -13.96 -8.41 -5.81
CA ASN A 306 -14.89 -7.89 -4.80
C ASN A 306 -16.26 -8.60 -4.82
N LYS A 307 -16.74 -9.04 -5.99
CA LYS A 307 -17.97 -9.85 -6.09
C LYS A 307 -17.80 -11.25 -5.51
N ARG A 308 -16.64 -11.91 -5.73
CA ARG A 308 -16.36 -13.24 -5.19
C ARG A 308 -16.20 -13.21 -3.67
N VAL A 309 -15.52 -12.20 -3.12
CA VAL A 309 -15.37 -12.00 -1.67
C VAL A 309 -16.73 -11.75 -1.00
N LYS A 310 -17.58 -10.90 -1.59
CA LYS A 310 -18.95 -10.68 -1.08
C LYS A 310 -19.82 -11.94 -1.13
N LYS A 311 -19.61 -12.82 -2.11
CA LYS A 311 -20.32 -14.11 -2.19
C LYS A 311 -19.86 -15.06 -1.08
N LEU A 312 -18.55 -15.17 -0.85
CA LEU A 312 -17.98 -16.00 0.20
C LEU A 312 -18.45 -15.56 1.60
N ALA A 313 -18.43 -14.26 1.87
CA ALA A 313 -18.89 -13.70 3.14
C ALA A 313 -20.37 -14.03 3.43
N ARG A 314 -21.23 -14.06 2.40
CA ARG A 314 -22.64 -14.46 2.54
C ARG A 314 -22.81 -15.96 2.78
N GLU A 315 -21.97 -16.79 2.17
CA GLU A 315 -22.01 -18.25 2.38
C GLU A 315 -21.57 -18.62 3.80
N VAL A 316 -20.51 -17.96 4.30
CA VAL A 316 -20.06 -18.10 5.69
C VAL A 316 -21.13 -17.61 6.68
N ALA A 317 -21.74 -16.44 6.44
CA ALA A 317 -22.83 -15.96 7.30
C ALA A 317 -24.03 -16.93 7.35
N ARG A 318 -24.33 -17.63 6.24
CA ARG A 318 -25.40 -18.64 6.19
C ARG A 318 -25.06 -19.92 6.95
N SER A 319 -23.80 -20.32 7.02
CA SER A 319 -23.42 -21.53 7.77
C SER A 319 -23.52 -21.33 9.28
N PHE A 320 -23.36 -20.09 9.76
CA PHE A 320 -23.51 -19.76 11.19
C PHE A 320 -24.96 -19.50 11.64
N GLY A 321 -25.89 -19.23 10.71
CA GLY A 321 -27.29 -18.91 11.01
C GLY A 321 -28.24 -20.10 11.22
N ARG A 322 -27.80 -21.34 10.99
CA ARG A 322 -28.64 -22.54 11.23
C ARG A 322 -28.41 -23.09 12.64
N LYS A 323 -29.04 -22.48 13.65
CA LYS A 323 -29.30 -23.16 14.92
C LYS A 323 -30.52 -24.06 14.73
N ASN A 324 -30.34 -25.37 14.91
CA ASN A 324 -31.43 -26.35 14.94
C ASN A 324 -32.35 -26.04 16.13
N PRO A 325 -33.69 -25.96 15.93
CA PRO A 325 -34.61 -25.91 17.06
C PRO A 325 -34.68 -27.29 17.70
N ILE A 326 -33.97 -27.48 18.81
CA ILE A 326 -34.13 -28.65 19.68
C ILE A 326 -35.19 -28.28 20.71
N GLY A 327 -36.39 -28.84 20.55
CA GLY A 327 -37.42 -28.80 21.57
C GLY A 327 -38.82 -29.08 21.03
N ALA A 328 -39.24 -30.34 21.04
CA ALA A 328 -40.66 -30.68 21.10
C ALA A 328 -40.89 -31.58 22.33
N PRO A 329 -41.77 -31.18 23.28
CA PRO A 329 -42.06 -31.98 24.45
C PRO A 329 -42.98 -33.15 24.08
N GLN A 330 -42.64 -34.36 24.52
CA GLN A 330 -43.50 -35.53 24.38
C GLN A 330 -44.78 -35.37 25.20
N LYS A 331 -45.92 -35.56 24.54
CA LYS A 331 -47.25 -35.68 25.16
C LYS A 331 -47.28 -36.93 26.04
N LYS A 332 -47.68 -36.77 27.30
CA LYS A 332 -48.10 -37.87 28.18
C LYS A 332 -49.39 -38.48 27.65
N GLU A 333 -49.33 -39.78 27.38
CA GLU A 333 -50.45 -40.66 27.08
C GLU A 333 -51.19 -40.96 28.39
N LYS A 334 -52.52 -40.81 28.37
CA LYS A 334 -53.44 -41.19 29.45
C LYS A 334 -53.93 -42.59 29.12
N ASP A 335 -53.50 -43.59 29.89
CA ASP A 335 -54.11 -44.91 29.85
C ASP A 335 -55.38 -44.96 30.70
N ILE A 336 -56.39 -45.57 30.10
CA ILE A 336 -57.67 -45.97 30.67
C ILE A 336 -57.49 -47.40 31.18
N ASN A 337 -57.67 -47.60 32.49
CA ASN A 337 -58.50 -48.68 33.07
C ASN A 337 -58.63 -48.51 34.58
#